data_AF-A0A1V5L9W7-F1
#
_entry.id   AF-A0A1V5L9W7-F1
#
_cell.length_a   1.000
_cell.length_b   1.000
_cell.length_c   1.000
_cell.angle_alpha   90.00
_cell.angle_beta   90.00
_cell.angle_gamma   90.00
#
_symmetry.space_group_name_H-M   'P 1'
#
loop_
_entity.id
_entity.type
_entity.pdbx_description
1 polymer ?
#
loop_
_entity_poly.entity_id
_entity_poly.type
_entity_poly.pdbx_seq_one_letter_code
_entity_poly.pdbx_strand_id
1 'polypeptide(L)'
;MKLDKNDAISLCAFLFDKVKNITELKAQIDLMNLKDPLGSDGLLTVIDYYQQHALNKFKDEDLIKEIMFWAEGGSYKTHLDGFNAFSPKALITNAKKRNWIIKELPNKILISPENYPPIAINPNLLIG
;
A
#
# COMPACT_ATOMS: atom_id res chain seq x y z
N MET A 1 28.44 0.93 15.95
CA MET A 1 28.07 0.22 14.70
C MET A 1 27.04 1.07 14.00
N LYS A 2 27.29 1.52 12.76
CA LYS A 2 26.32 2.33 12.02
C LYS A 2 25.31 1.37 11.39
N LEU A 3 24.03 1.52 11.74
CA LEU A 3 22.95 0.75 11.13
C LEU A 3 22.91 1.06 9.64
N ASP A 4 22.92 0.04 8.78
CA ASP A 4 22.75 0.24 7.35
C ASP A 4 21.26 0.30 6.96
N LYS A 5 20.97 0.61 5.70
CA LYS A 5 19.59 0.75 5.20
C LYS A 5 18.78 -0.54 5.30
N ASN A 6 19.39 -1.69 5.01
CA ASN A 6 18.70 -2.98 5.00
C ASN A 6 18.38 -3.44 6.43
N ASP A 7 19.31 -3.19 7.36
CA ASP A 7 19.07 -3.42 8.79
C ASP A 7 17.92 -2.53 9.29
N ALA A 8 17.88 -1.26 8.88
CA ALA A 8 16.80 -0.34 9.26
C ALA A 8 15.43 -0.78 8.70
N ILE A 9 15.37 -1.25 7.45
CA ILE A 9 14.15 -1.80 6.85
C ILE A 9 13.69 -3.03 7.65
N SER A 10 14.62 -3.94 7.97
CA SER A 10 14.32 -5.15 8.73
C SER A 10 13.79 -4.83 10.12
N LEU A 11 14.36 -3.83 10.79
CA LEU A 11 13.87 -3.36 12.09
C LEU A 11 12.44 -2.79 12.00
N CYS A 12 12.12 -2.08 10.93
CA CYS A 12 10.78 -1.55 10.72
C CYS A 12 9.72 -2.65 10.57
N ALA A 13 10.09 -3.82 10.02
CA ALA A 13 9.15 -4.93 9.86
C ALA A 13 8.59 -5.43 11.21
N PHE A 14 9.37 -5.35 12.31
CA PHE A 14 8.89 -5.69 13.66
C PHE A 14 7.83 -4.71 14.20
N LEU A 15 7.65 -3.56 13.55
CA LEU A 15 6.64 -2.56 13.92
C LEU A 15 5.29 -2.83 13.27
N PHE A 16 5.23 -3.58 12.16
CA PHE A 16 4.04 -3.63 11.30
C PHE A 16 2.77 -4.13 12.01
N ASP A 17 2.90 -5.08 12.94
CA ASP A 17 1.76 -5.57 13.74
C ASP A 17 1.50 -4.74 15.01
N LYS A 18 2.39 -3.78 15.32
CA LYS A 18 2.31 -2.92 16.52
C LYS A 18 1.70 -1.55 16.23
N VAL A 19 1.55 -1.19 14.95
CA VAL A 19 1.01 0.10 14.51
C VAL A 19 -0.28 -0.09 13.73
N LYS A 20 -1.20 0.86 13.88
CA LYS A 20 -2.53 0.79 13.25
C LYS A 20 -2.59 1.38 11.86
N ASN A 21 -1.68 2.29 11.54
CA ASN A 21 -1.66 3.01 10.26
C ASN A 21 -0.26 3.58 9.93
N ILE A 22 -0.13 4.16 8.75
CA ILE A 22 1.13 4.73 8.23
C ILE A 22 1.61 5.90 9.10
N THR A 23 0.69 6.69 9.66
CA THR A 23 1.04 7.83 10.52
C THR A 23 1.73 7.34 11.80
N GLU A 24 1.18 6.33 12.45
CA GLU A 24 1.80 5.67 13.61
C GLU A 24 3.12 5.00 13.25
N LEU A 25 3.21 4.34 12.09
CA LEU A 25 4.47 3.76 11.59
C LEU A 25 5.57 4.82 11.48
N LYS A 26 5.27 5.95 10.82
CA LYS A 26 6.23 7.06 10.64
C LYS A 26 6.67 7.64 11.98
N ALA A 27 5.75 7.75 12.94
CA ALA A 27 6.08 8.20 14.30
C ALA A 27 7.02 7.22 15.02
N GLN A 28 6.78 5.90 14.92
CA GLN A 28 7.66 4.90 15.53
C GLN A 28 9.05 4.86 14.88
N ILE A 29 9.13 4.98 13.56
CA ILE A 29 10.41 5.10 12.82
C ILE A 29 11.21 6.31 13.32
N ASP A 30 10.54 7.43 13.57
CA ASP A 30 11.16 8.64 14.12
C ASP A 30 11.69 8.43 15.54
N LEU A 31 10.86 7.87 16.42
CA LEU A 31 11.22 7.58 17.82
C LEU A 31 12.40 6.62 17.93
N MET A 32 12.55 5.71 16.97
CA MET A 32 13.67 4.75 16.90
C MET A 32 14.91 5.31 16.17
N ASN A 33 14.90 6.58 15.75
CA ASN A 33 15.96 7.22 14.97
C ASN A 33 16.32 6.46 13.68
N LEU A 34 15.32 5.84 13.03
CA LEU A 34 15.52 5.03 11.82
C LEU A 34 15.40 5.86 10.52
N LYS A 35 14.96 7.13 10.59
CA LYS A 35 14.82 7.99 9.39
C LYS A 35 16.12 8.19 8.63
N ASP A 36 17.20 8.52 9.32
CA ASP A 36 18.51 8.78 8.71
C ASP A 36 19.11 7.57 7.97
N PRO A 37 19.18 6.36 8.58
CA PRO A 37 19.71 5.19 7.86
C PRO A 37 18.78 4.72 6.72
N LEU A 38 17.46 4.91 6.83
CA LEU A 38 16.53 4.60 5.74
C LEU A 38 16.72 5.55 4.54
N GLY A 39 16.85 6.85 4.81
CA GLY A 39 16.66 7.89 3.81
C GLY A 39 15.25 7.86 3.20
N SER A 40 15.01 8.73 2.21
CA SER A 40 13.70 8.84 1.56
C SER A 40 13.26 7.55 0.87
N ASP A 41 14.13 6.92 0.09
CA ASP A 41 13.81 5.68 -0.64
C ASP A 41 13.53 4.51 0.31
N GLY A 42 14.30 4.41 1.41
CA GLY A 42 14.08 3.38 2.41
C GLY A 42 12.75 3.57 3.13
N LEU A 43 12.39 4.83 3.46
CA LEU A 43 11.09 5.14 4.05
C LEU A 43 9.93 4.77 3.13
N LEU A 44 10.01 5.11 1.83
CA LEU A 44 9.00 4.71 0.84
C LEU A 44 8.89 3.18 0.74
N THR A 45 10.03 2.48 0.73
CA THR A 45 10.07 1.01 0.71
C THR A 45 9.37 0.41 1.95
N VAL A 46 9.64 0.96 3.14
CA VAL A 46 9.00 0.51 4.38
C VAL A 46 7.50 0.75 4.37
N ILE A 47 7.04 1.89 3.84
CA ILE A 47 5.61 2.20 3.70
C ILE A 47 4.94 1.21 2.73
N ASP A 48 5.56 0.94 1.58
CA ASP A 48 5.07 -0.05 0.62
C ASP A 48 4.96 -1.44 1.27
N TYR A 49 5.99 -1.86 2.01
CA TYR A 49 5.98 -3.15 2.72
C TYR A 49 4.91 -3.21 3.81
N TYR A 50 4.73 -2.15 4.58
CA TYR A 50 3.67 -2.07 5.57
C TYR A 50 2.29 -2.17 4.94
N GLN A 51 2.01 -1.43 3.86
CA GLN A 51 0.73 -1.50 3.17
C GLN A 51 0.48 -2.91 2.64
N GLN A 52 1.48 -3.57 2.07
CA GLN A 52 1.36 -4.97 1.64
C GLN A 52 1.07 -5.93 2.80
N HIS A 53 1.76 -5.76 3.93
CA HIS A 53 1.55 -6.57 5.13
C HIS A 53 0.13 -6.41 5.69
N ALA A 54 -0.37 -5.18 5.78
CA ALA A 54 -1.71 -4.89 6.23
C ALA A 54 -2.78 -5.45 5.27
N LEU A 55 -2.60 -5.30 3.95
CA LEU A 55 -3.52 -5.82 2.93
C LEU A 55 -3.56 -7.35 2.87
N ASN A 56 -2.54 -8.06 3.36
CA ASN A 56 -2.61 -9.53 3.46
C ASN A 56 -3.68 -9.99 4.47
N LYS A 57 -4.14 -9.12 5.36
CA LYS A 57 -5.20 -9.41 6.34
C LYS A 57 -6.60 -9.14 5.79
N PHE A 58 -6.71 -8.48 4.64
CA PHE A 58 -7.99 -8.14 4.03
C PHE A 58 -8.67 -9.37 3.45
N LYS A 59 -10.00 -9.43 3.56
CA LYS A 59 -10.78 -10.36 2.74
C LYS A 59 -10.90 -9.82 1.31
N ASP A 60 -11.32 -10.67 0.38
CA ASP A 60 -11.47 -10.27 -1.03
C ASP A 60 -12.48 -9.13 -1.17
N GLU A 61 -13.58 -9.16 -0.41
CA GLU A 61 -14.62 -8.14 -0.43
C GLU A 61 -14.11 -6.77 0.03
N ASP A 62 -13.23 -6.75 1.02
CA ASP A 62 -12.65 -5.51 1.53
C ASP A 62 -11.65 -4.93 0.52
N LEU A 63 -10.83 -5.78 -0.11
CA LEU A 63 -9.91 -5.37 -1.17
C LEU A 63 -10.67 -4.82 -2.39
N ILE A 64 -11.79 -5.46 -2.76
CA ILE A 64 -12.66 -5.00 -3.86
C ILE A 64 -13.23 -3.62 -3.56
N LYS A 65 -13.76 -3.39 -2.35
CA LYS A 65 -14.31 -2.07 -1.96
C LYS A 65 -13.28 -0.96 -2.09
N GLU A 66 -12.07 -1.20 -1.60
CA GLU A 66 -10.97 -0.25 -1.74
C GLU A 66 -10.66 0.04 -3.22
N ILE A 67 -10.51 -1.01 -4.04
CA ILE A 67 -10.24 -0.86 -5.47
C ILE A 67 -11.38 -0.10 -6.17
N MET A 68 -12.64 -0.37 -5.83
CA MET A 68 -13.80 0.32 -6.38
C MET A 68 -13.81 1.80 -6.01
N PHE A 69 -13.50 2.16 -4.77
CA PHE A 69 -13.40 3.56 -4.36
C PHE A 69 -12.42 4.35 -5.26
N TRP A 70 -11.25 3.77 -5.55
CA TRP A 70 -10.27 4.40 -6.45
C TRP A 70 -10.74 4.42 -7.91
N ALA A 71 -11.41 3.36 -8.37
CA ALA A 71 -11.98 3.27 -9.71
C ALA A 71 -13.06 4.34 -9.96
N GLU A 72 -13.82 4.70 -8.93
CA GLU A 72 -14.86 5.73 -8.98
C GLU A 72 -14.31 7.17 -8.91
N GLY A 73 -12.98 7.35 -8.92
CA GLY A 73 -12.34 8.66 -8.87
C GLY A 73 -12.10 9.17 -7.44
N GLY A 74 -12.10 8.27 -6.46
CA GLY A 74 -11.72 8.56 -5.08
C GLY A 74 -10.31 9.15 -4.96
N SER A 75 -10.07 9.87 -3.87
CA SER A 75 -8.79 10.51 -3.57
C SER A 75 -8.46 10.36 -2.08
N TYR A 76 -7.19 10.54 -1.69
CA TYR A 76 -6.83 10.60 -0.27
C TYR A 76 -7.58 11.69 0.50
N LYS A 77 -8.03 12.77 -0.16
CA LYS A 77 -8.82 13.83 0.50
C LYS A 77 -10.26 13.40 0.80
N THR A 78 -10.80 12.46 0.03
CA THR A 78 -12.19 12.00 0.13
C THR A 78 -12.31 10.62 0.77
N HIS A 79 -11.21 9.92 0.99
CA HIS A 79 -11.18 8.62 1.67
C HIS A 79 -11.37 8.81 3.19
N LEU A 80 -12.10 7.90 3.84
CA LEU A 80 -12.36 7.96 5.28
C LEU A 80 -11.06 7.94 6.11
N ASP A 81 -10.10 7.11 5.71
CA ASP A 81 -8.77 7.04 6.34
C ASP A 81 -7.78 8.13 5.89
N GLY A 82 -8.20 9.02 4.99
CA GLY A 82 -7.36 10.12 4.52
C GLY A 82 -6.04 9.64 3.90
N PHE A 83 -4.92 10.26 4.31
CA PHE A 83 -3.57 9.86 3.91
C PHE A 83 -3.08 8.51 4.49
N ASN A 84 -3.88 7.85 5.34
CA ASN A 84 -3.60 6.48 5.77
C ASN A 84 -4.22 5.42 4.85
N ALA A 85 -5.03 5.82 3.86
CA ALA A 85 -5.62 4.91 2.90
C ALA A 85 -4.55 4.11 2.14
N PHE A 86 -4.91 2.91 1.70
CA PHE A 86 -4.02 2.07 0.89
C PHE A 86 -3.82 2.68 -0.49
N SER A 87 -2.57 2.70 -0.96
CA SER A 87 -2.29 3.24 -2.29
C SER A 87 -2.86 2.34 -3.39
N PRO A 88 -3.32 2.90 -4.51
CA PRO A 88 -3.70 2.13 -5.71
C PRO A 88 -2.66 1.10 -6.13
N LYS A 89 -1.37 1.47 -6.07
CA LYS A 89 -0.23 0.58 -6.35
C LYS A 89 -0.19 -0.62 -5.40
N ALA A 90 -0.40 -0.40 -4.10
CA ALA A 90 -0.43 -1.47 -3.12
C ALA A 90 -1.62 -2.41 -3.32
N LEU A 91 -2.80 -1.87 -3.61
CA LEU A 91 -4.01 -2.66 -3.90
C LEU A 91 -3.82 -3.57 -5.12
N ILE A 92 -3.31 -3.03 -6.23
CA ILE A 92 -2.99 -3.80 -7.45
C ILE A 92 -1.94 -4.88 -7.18
N THR A 93 -0.93 -4.57 -6.37
CA THR A 93 0.11 -5.54 -6.00
C THR A 93 -0.49 -6.68 -5.17
N ASN A 94 -1.42 -6.37 -4.25
CA ASN A 94 -2.10 -7.39 -3.45
C ASN A 94 -3.05 -8.24 -4.30
N ALA A 95 -3.79 -7.63 -5.24
CA ALA A 95 -4.62 -8.35 -6.21
C ALA A 95 -3.79 -9.33 -7.07
N LYS A 96 -2.60 -8.92 -7.54
CA LYS A 96 -1.64 -9.80 -8.22
C LYS A 96 -1.25 -11.01 -7.35
N LYS A 97 -0.97 -10.81 -6.05
CA LYS A 97 -0.64 -11.90 -5.11
C LYS A 97 -1.77 -12.88 -4.90
N ARG A 98 -3.03 -12.45 -5.04
CA ARG A 98 -4.23 -13.30 -4.97
C ARG A 98 -4.53 -14.00 -6.31
N ASN A 99 -3.63 -13.92 -7.29
CA ASN A 99 -3.81 -14.46 -8.63
C ASN A 99 -5.00 -13.89 -9.41
N TRP A 100 -5.46 -12.68 -9.06
CA TRP A 100 -6.47 -12.00 -9.86
C TRP A 100 -5.90 -11.58 -11.22
N ILE A 101 -6.74 -11.59 -12.24
CA ILE A 101 -6.32 -11.18 -13.58
C ILE A 101 -6.16 -9.67 -13.61
N ILE A 102 -4.94 -9.21 -13.87
CA ILE A 102 -4.63 -7.79 -14.07
C ILE A 102 -4.20 -7.58 -15.52
N LYS A 103 -4.92 -6.73 -16.24
CA LYS A 103 -4.62 -6.36 -17.62
C LYS A 103 -4.42 -4.86 -17.74
N GLU A 104 -3.22 -4.47 -18.12
CA GLU A 104 -2.88 -3.08 -18.40
C GLU A 104 -3.32 -2.73 -19.82
N LEU A 105 -4.06 -1.61 -19.96
CA LEU A 105 -4.51 -1.03 -21.22
C LEU A 105 -4.02 0.43 -21.30
N PRO A 106 -3.99 1.07 -22.48
CA PRO A 106 -3.40 2.41 -22.63
C PRO A 106 -3.95 3.50 -21.70
N ASN A 107 -5.21 3.38 -21.25
CA ASN A 107 -5.87 4.39 -20.42
C ASN A 107 -6.54 3.84 -19.15
N LYS A 108 -6.35 2.55 -18.85
CA LYS A 108 -6.95 1.88 -17.68
C LYS A 108 -6.21 0.60 -17.35
N ILE A 109 -6.31 0.18 -16.10
CA ILE A 109 -5.91 -1.14 -15.65
C ILE A 109 -7.19 -1.87 -15.28
N LEU A 110 -7.42 -3.02 -15.90
CA LEU A 110 -8.53 -3.91 -15.56
C LEU A 110 -8.06 -4.90 -14.51
N ILE A 111 -8.79 -4.98 -13.41
CA ILE A 111 -8.57 -5.91 -12.31
C ILE A 111 -9.80 -6.81 -12.27
N SER A 112 -9.64 -8.13 -12.37
CA SER A 112 -10.75 -9.08 -12.36
C SER A 112 -10.64 -9.99 -11.13
N PRO A 113 -11.33 -9.66 -10.03
CA PRO A 113 -11.47 -10.54 -8.89
C PRO A 113 -12.25 -11.80 -9.25
N GLU A 114 -12.01 -12.88 -8.52
CA GLU A 114 -12.75 -14.13 -8.73
C GLU A 114 -14.22 -13.94 -8.34
N ASN A 115 -15.17 -14.30 -9.22
CA ASN A 115 -16.61 -14.14 -9.02
C ASN A 115 -17.16 -12.70 -9.01
N TYR A 116 -16.36 -11.69 -9.38
CA TYR A 116 -16.83 -10.30 -9.49
C TYR A 116 -16.64 -9.74 -10.92
N PRO A 117 -17.43 -8.71 -11.31
CA PRO A 117 -17.18 -7.98 -12.54
C PRO A 117 -15.79 -7.32 -12.54
N PRO A 118 -15.12 -7.21 -13.71
CA PRO A 118 -13.86 -6.49 -13.81
C PRO A 118 -13.99 -5.01 -13.41
N ILE A 119 -13.03 -4.53 -12.63
CA ILE A 119 -12.95 -3.15 -12.16
C ILE A 119 -11.87 -2.43 -12.96
N ALA A 120 -12.20 -1.24 -13.48
CA ALA A 120 -11.29 -0.42 -14.26
C ALA A 120 -10.74 0.74 -13.43
N ILE A 121 -9.43 0.81 -13.24
CA ILE A 121 -8.76 1.91 -12.54
C ILE A 121 -7.91 2.75 -13.50
N ASN A 122 -7.87 4.06 -13.27
CA ASN A 122 -7.04 4.98 -14.05
C ASN A 122 -5.54 4.77 -13.71
N PRO A 123 -4.65 4.50 -14.70
CA PRO A 123 -3.23 4.24 -14.45
C PRO A 123 -2.50 5.45 -13.84
N ASN A 124 -3.01 6.67 -14.02
CA ASN A 124 -2.41 7.87 -13.42
C ASN A 124 -2.42 7.83 -11.88
N LEU A 125 -3.28 6.99 -11.28
CA LEU A 125 -3.32 6.75 -9.84
C LEU A 125 -2.10 5.97 -9.31
N LEU A 126 -1.27 5.41 -10.20
CA LEU A 126 -0.05 4.69 -9.82
C LEU A 126 1.20 5.56 -9.75
N ILE A 127 1.12 6.80 -10.22
CA ILE A 127 2.25 7.75 -10.33
C ILE A 127 2.29 8.69 -9.12
N GLY A 128 1.45 8.44 -8.10
CA GLY A 128 1.32 9.24 -6.89
C GLY A 128 2.15 8.75 -5.72
#